data_AF-A0A2V5PTP4-F1
#
_entry.id   AF-A0A2V5PTP4-F1
#
_cell.length_a   1.000
_cell.length_b   1.000
_cell.length_c   1.000
_cell.angle_alpha   90.00
_cell.angle_beta   90.00
_cell.angle_gamma   90.00
#
_symmetry.space_group_name_H-M   'P 1'
#
loop_
_entity.id
_entity.type
_entity.pdbx_description
1 polymer ?
#
loop_
_entity_poly.entity_id
_entity_poly.type
_entity_poly.pdbx_seq_one_letter_code
_entity_poly.pdbx_strand_id
1 'polypeptide(L)'
;MDRDSPDESKPELKLVAKDGRPVAPQCPRRASPIPPEIDEAEAEYLRNRKRRMRDHSRANGLKVGEPRSKVRADRLEQELALLRRKQRAWKPTNKQRHMVSLASAAGLNAEEIAGVIGVGVFTLRKYCKEELAAGCDIINARVARKLYDRCMKGDTIALIYWTKARMGWRDRQTVEHVGRDGGPLQLEHVQAEADAFTARINSMAERFAKVMTSDADETPPANSDSPAEQTPEAAERAAK
;
A
#
# COMPACT_ATOMS: atom_id res chain seq x y z
N MET A 1 -49.80 -34.30 -79.79
CA MET A 1 -49.13 -35.02 -78.70
C MET A 1 -47.75 -34.37 -78.55
N ASP A 2 -47.39 -33.55 -77.58
CA ASP A 2 -48.03 -32.90 -76.45
C ASP A 2 -47.03 -31.83 -75.98
N ARG A 3 -47.55 -30.66 -75.59
CA ARG A 3 -47.22 -29.90 -74.38
C ARG A 3 -45.78 -29.92 -73.83
N ASP A 4 -45.15 -28.75 -73.73
CA ASP A 4 -45.06 -27.95 -72.49
C ASP A 4 -43.95 -26.87 -72.56
N SER A 5 -44.31 -25.65 -72.18
CA SER A 5 -43.38 -24.58 -71.77
C SER A 5 -42.88 -24.90 -70.35
N PRO A 6 -41.64 -24.55 -69.94
CA PRO A 6 -41.49 -23.24 -69.30
C PRO A 6 -40.10 -22.56 -69.40
N ASP A 7 -40.18 -21.23 -69.28
CA ASP A 7 -39.26 -20.31 -68.59
C ASP A 7 -38.14 -20.92 -67.73
N GLU A 8 -36.88 -20.61 -68.08
CA GLU A 8 -35.78 -20.53 -67.11
C GLU A 8 -34.88 -19.32 -67.41
N SER A 9 -35.33 -18.18 -66.90
CA SER A 9 -34.49 -17.20 -66.21
C SER A 9 -33.14 -17.74 -65.71
N LYS A 10 -32.05 -17.40 -66.41
CA LYS A 10 -30.69 -17.55 -65.87
C LYS A 10 -30.54 -16.63 -64.64
N PRO A 11 -30.05 -17.12 -63.49
CA PRO A 11 -29.91 -16.29 -62.30
C PRO A 11 -28.74 -15.32 -62.45
N GLU A 12 -29.01 -14.03 -62.21
CA GLU A 12 -27.98 -13.01 -61.98
C GLU A 12 -27.08 -13.43 -60.82
N LEU A 13 -25.82 -13.77 -61.12
CA LEU A 13 -24.76 -13.90 -60.13
C LEU A 13 -24.43 -12.52 -59.55
N LYS A 14 -25.12 -12.14 -58.46
CA LYS A 14 -24.75 -10.98 -57.64
C LYS A 14 -23.41 -11.28 -56.96
N LEU A 15 -22.37 -10.54 -57.35
CA LEU A 15 -21.06 -10.54 -56.70
C LEU A 15 -21.21 -10.01 -55.26
N VAL A 16 -21.14 -10.90 -54.27
CA VAL A 16 -21.12 -10.56 -52.84
C VAL A 16 -19.67 -10.58 -52.35
N ALA A 17 -19.23 -9.52 -51.68
CA ALA A 17 -17.92 -9.46 -51.02
C ALA A 17 -17.88 -10.46 -49.83
N LYS A 18 -16.69 -10.99 -49.50
CA LYS A 18 -16.49 -12.07 -48.51
C LYS A 18 -17.04 -11.83 -47.10
N ASP A 19 -17.39 -10.59 -46.75
CA ASP A 19 -17.88 -10.20 -45.42
C ASP A 19 -19.39 -9.89 -45.38
N GLY A 20 -20.16 -10.25 -46.42
CA GLY A 20 -21.64 -10.19 -46.41
C GLY A 20 -22.26 -8.79 -46.36
N ARG A 21 -21.48 -7.71 -46.50
CA ARG A 21 -22.01 -6.34 -46.64
C ARG A 21 -22.21 -5.98 -48.12
N PRO A 22 -23.28 -5.23 -48.47
CA PRO A 22 -23.46 -4.74 -49.83
C PRO A 22 -22.34 -3.76 -50.19
N VAL A 23 -21.67 -4.00 -51.33
CA VAL A 23 -20.68 -3.09 -51.90
C VAL A 23 -21.44 -1.87 -52.43
N ALA A 24 -21.18 -0.69 -51.86
CA ALA A 24 -21.76 0.55 -52.37
C ALA A 24 -21.35 0.76 -53.83
N PRO A 25 -22.26 1.21 -54.73
CA PRO A 25 -21.90 1.50 -56.10
C PRO A 25 -20.83 2.59 -56.10
N GLN A 26 -19.72 2.34 -56.80
CA GLN A 26 -18.65 3.32 -56.94
C GLN A 26 -19.23 4.57 -57.62
N CYS A 27 -19.18 5.72 -56.95
CA CYS A 27 -19.51 6.99 -57.60
C CYS A 27 -18.57 7.18 -58.80
N PRO A 28 -19.08 7.51 -60.00
CA PRO A 28 -18.20 7.83 -61.12
C PRO A 28 -17.39 9.06 -60.75
N ARG A 29 -16.06 8.91 -60.67
CA ARG A 29 -15.15 10.05 -60.53
C ARG A 29 -15.41 10.98 -61.71
N ARG A 30 -15.97 12.16 -61.44
CA ARG A 30 -16.03 13.26 -62.41
C ARG A 30 -14.59 13.64 -62.73
N ALA A 31 -14.08 13.21 -63.88
CA ALA A 31 -12.79 13.63 -64.37
C ALA A 31 -12.89 15.12 -64.73
N SER A 32 -12.37 15.99 -63.87
CA SER A 32 -12.11 17.37 -64.27
C SER A 32 -10.98 17.37 -65.29
N PRO A 33 -11.10 18.09 -66.43
CA PRO A 33 -9.99 18.25 -67.36
C PRO A 33 -8.85 18.97 -66.65
N ILE A 34 -7.68 18.34 -66.56
CA ILE A 34 -6.47 18.96 -66.03
C ILE A 34 -5.89 19.85 -67.14
N PRO A 35 -5.68 21.15 -66.92
CA PRO A 35 -5.01 22.01 -67.90
C PRO A 35 -3.52 21.63 -68.01
N PRO A 36 -2.94 21.64 -69.22
CA PRO A 36 -1.57 21.21 -69.43
C PRO A 36 -0.59 22.37 -69.18
N GLU A 37 -0.03 22.46 -67.96
CA GLU A 37 1.22 23.20 -67.64
C GLU A 37 1.51 23.13 -66.10
N ILE A 38 1.56 21.93 -65.50
CA ILE A 38 1.69 21.76 -64.03
C ILE A 38 2.80 20.79 -63.63
N ASP A 39 4.00 20.87 -64.21
CA ASP A 39 5.15 20.10 -63.68
C ASP A 39 6.01 20.93 -62.72
N GLU A 40 6.30 22.20 -63.05
CA GLU A 40 7.20 23.01 -62.22
C GLU A 40 6.52 23.57 -60.98
N ALA A 41 5.26 24.02 -61.10
CA ALA A 41 4.47 24.58 -60.01
C ALA A 41 4.08 23.52 -58.97
N GLU A 42 3.74 22.29 -59.39
CA GLU A 42 3.50 21.17 -58.47
C GLU A 42 4.80 20.70 -57.82
N ALA A 43 5.90 20.62 -58.57
CA ALA A 43 7.21 20.30 -57.99
C ALA A 43 7.64 21.35 -56.96
N GLU A 44 7.41 22.64 -57.24
CA GLU A 44 7.66 23.72 -56.28
C GLU A 44 6.72 23.67 -55.07
N TYR A 45 5.43 23.42 -55.27
CA TYR A 45 4.46 23.24 -54.19
C TYR A 45 4.84 22.06 -53.29
N LEU A 46 5.25 20.92 -53.86
CA LEU A 46 5.73 19.76 -53.14
C LEU A 46 7.08 20.02 -52.44
N ARG A 47 7.99 20.77 -53.07
CA ARG A 47 9.26 21.22 -52.46
C ARG A 47 9.01 22.15 -51.26
N ASN A 48 8.09 23.10 -51.41
CA ASN A 48 7.69 24.06 -50.38
C ASN A 48 6.89 23.40 -49.24
N ARG A 49 6.02 22.43 -49.55
CA ARG A 49 5.32 21.60 -48.55
C ARG A 49 6.31 20.78 -47.72
N LYS A 50 7.31 20.16 -48.34
CA LYS A 50 8.38 19.42 -47.63
C LYS A 50 9.29 20.33 -46.82
N ARG A 51 9.49 21.60 -47.22
CA ARG A 51 10.18 22.62 -46.41
C ARG A 51 9.35 22.99 -45.18
N ARG A 52 8.09 23.39 -45.36
CA ARG A 52 7.18 23.74 -44.24
C ARG A 52 7.06 22.63 -43.20
N MET A 53 6.99 21.36 -43.63
CA MET A 53 6.96 20.21 -42.72
C MET A 53 8.28 20.03 -41.94
N ARG A 54 9.43 20.34 -42.54
CA ARG A 54 10.74 20.35 -41.85
C ARG A 54 10.86 21.53 -40.88
N ASP A 55 10.37 22.70 -41.28
CA ASP A 55 10.47 23.94 -40.50
C ASP A 55 9.50 23.94 -39.30
N HIS A 56 8.26 23.45 -39.48
CA HIS A 56 7.32 23.22 -38.37
C HIS A 56 7.87 22.24 -37.33
N SER A 57 8.65 21.26 -37.77
CA SER A 57 9.23 20.29 -36.86
C SER A 57 10.47 20.82 -36.14
N ARG A 58 11.26 21.68 -36.79
CA ARG A 58 12.37 22.42 -36.16
C ARG A 58 11.88 23.41 -35.11
N ALA A 59 10.76 24.10 -35.36
CA ALA A 59 10.19 25.08 -34.44
C ALA A 59 9.68 24.46 -33.12
N ASN A 60 9.31 23.18 -33.12
CA ASN A 60 8.81 22.47 -31.94
C ASN A 60 9.88 21.67 -31.17
N GLY A 61 11.17 21.71 -31.57
CA GLY A 61 12.25 21.03 -30.86
C GLY A 61 12.18 19.49 -30.82
N LEU A 62 11.17 18.87 -31.44
CA LEU A 62 11.05 17.42 -31.58
C LEU A 62 11.92 16.95 -32.77
N LYS A 63 12.90 16.10 -32.50
CA LYS A 63 13.68 15.42 -33.54
C LYS A 63 12.74 14.64 -34.47
N VAL A 64 12.61 15.08 -35.71
CA VAL A 64 11.80 14.40 -36.73
C VAL A 64 12.39 13.02 -36.99
N GLY A 65 11.64 11.96 -36.68
CA GLY A 65 11.95 10.60 -37.12
C GLY A 65 12.11 9.55 -36.03
N GLU A 66 11.97 9.88 -34.74
CA GLU A 66 11.93 8.84 -33.71
C GLU A 66 10.59 8.09 -33.77
N PRO A 67 10.58 6.77 -34.02
CA PRO A 67 9.34 6.00 -34.01
C PRO A 67 8.70 6.11 -32.61
N ARG A 68 7.38 6.32 -32.56
CA ARG A 68 6.60 6.42 -31.30
C ARG A 68 6.90 5.30 -30.29
N SER A 69 7.40 4.15 -30.74
CA SER A 69 7.87 3.04 -29.91
C SER A 69 9.11 3.39 -29.08
N LYS A 70 10.07 4.15 -29.60
CA LYS A 70 11.28 4.57 -28.87
C LYS A 70 10.96 5.61 -27.80
N VAL A 71 10.15 6.62 -28.12
CA VAL A 71 9.72 7.63 -27.14
C VAL A 71 8.93 7.00 -25.97
N ARG A 72 8.14 5.95 -26.25
CA ARG A 72 7.49 5.15 -25.20
C ARG A 72 8.49 4.30 -24.42
N ALA A 73 9.46 3.67 -25.09
CA ALA A 73 10.51 2.89 -24.44
C ALA A 73 11.36 3.77 -23.51
N ASP A 74 11.81 4.94 -23.95
CA ASP A 74 12.61 5.87 -23.15
C ASP A 74 11.82 6.38 -21.93
N ARG A 75 10.52 6.63 -22.09
CA ARG A 75 9.63 7.01 -20.98
C ARG A 75 9.51 5.86 -19.96
N LEU A 76 9.30 4.63 -20.43
CA LEU A 76 9.22 3.45 -19.57
C LEU A 76 10.56 3.18 -18.88
N GLU A 77 11.68 3.38 -19.55
CA GLU A 77 13.01 3.25 -18.96
C GLU A 77 13.26 4.31 -17.89
N GLN A 78 12.81 5.54 -18.09
CA GLN A 78 12.86 6.60 -17.07
C GLN A 78 12.00 6.24 -15.85
N GLU A 79 10.77 5.75 -16.05
CA GLU A 79 9.90 5.28 -14.97
C GLU A 79 10.51 4.08 -14.23
N LEU A 80 11.03 3.09 -14.94
CA LEU A 80 11.72 1.94 -14.36
C LEU A 80 13.00 2.35 -13.63
N ALA A 81 13.73 3.35 -14.11
CA ALA A 81 14.91 3.89 -13.45
C ALA A 81 14.54 4.62 -12.14
N LEU A 82 13.43 5.36 -12.12
CA LEU A 82 12.89 5.99 -10.91
C LEU A 82 12.45 4.94 -9.88
N LEU A 83 11.76 3.89 -10.33
CA LEU A 83 11.36 2.76 -9.47
C LEU A 83 12.59 2.00 -8.94
N ARG A 84 13.60 1.74 -9.79
CA ARG A 84 14.88 1.13 -9.38
C ARG A 84 15.65 2.00 -8.38
N ARG A 85 15.61 3.33 -8.52
CA ARG A 85 16.19 4.27 -7.54
C ARG A 85 15.49 4.20 -6.19
N LYS A 86 14.16 4.12 -6.18
CA LYS A 86 13.34 3.92 -4.98
C LYS A 86 13.61 2.56 -4.31
N GLN A 87 14.12 1.58 -5.08
CA GLN A 87 14.44 0.22 -4.63
C GLN A 87 15.91 -0.01 -4.26
N ARG A 88 16.73 1.01 -3.95
CA ARG A 88 18.05 0.75 -3.39
C ARG A 88 17.90 0.06 -2.03
N ALA A 89 18.05 -1.26 -2.05
CA ALA A 89 17.96 -2.13 -0.88
C ALA A 89 18.90 -1.63 0.22
N TRP A 90 18.31 -1.14 1.31
CA TRP A 90 19.07 -0.73 2.48
C TRP A 90 19.86 -1.94 3.01
N LYS A 91 21.19 -1.81 3.08
CA LYS A 91 22.07 -2.81 3.68
C LYS A 91 22.52 -2.27 5.04
N PRO A 92 22.10 -2.89 6.16
CA PRO A 92 22.49 -2.44 7.49
C PRO A 92 24.00 -2.61 7.68
N THR A 93 24.65 -1.57 8.19
CA THR A 93 26.07 -1.61 8.58
C THR A 93 26.23 -2.44 9.86
N ASN A 94 27.39 -3.05 10.11
CA ASN A 94 27.67 -3.79 11.34
C ASN A 94 27.39 -2.99 12.63
N LYS A 95 27.69 -1.69 12.64
CA LYS A 95 27.36 -0.80 13.78
C LYS A 95 25.84 -0.71 14.01
N GLN A 96 25.06 -0.59 12.93
CA GLN A 96 23.60 -0.54 13.00
C GLN A 96 23.03 -1.87 13.47
N ARG A 97 23.57 -3.00 12.99
CA ARG A 97 23.19 -4.34 13.46
C ARG A 97 23.41 -4.50 14.96
N HIS A 98 24.57 -4.09 15.45
CA HIS A 98 24.86 -4.13 16.87
C HIS A 98 23.91 -3.23 17.68
N MET A 99 23.58 -2.06 17.17
CA MET A 99 22.60 -1.15 17.79
C MET A 99 21.20 -1.77 17.84
N VAL A 100 20.75 -2.45 16.77
CA VAL A 100 19.47 -3.19 16.76
C VAL A 100 19.47 -4.27 17.83
N SER A 101 20.54 -5.08 17.90
CA SER A 101 20.66 -6.14 18.90
C SER A 101 20.64 -5.59 20.32
N LEU A 102 21.32 -4.47 20.58
CA LEU A 102 21.31 -3.79 21.88
C LEU A 102 19.92 -3.25 22.22
N ALA A 103 19.26 -2.58 21.27
CA ALA A 103 17.94 -2.01 21.47
C ALA A 103 16.87 -3.09 21.71
N SER A 104 16.97 -4.22 20.99
CA SER A 104 16.12 -5.38 21.22
C SER A 104 16.34 -6.00 22.61
N ALA A 105 17.59 -6.13 23.05
CA ALA A 105 17.90 -6.62 24.39
C ALA A 105 17.41 -5.68 25.51
N ALA A 106 17.32 -4.38 25.22
CA ALA A 106 16.73 -3.38 26.11
C ALA A 106 15.19 -3.45 26.18
N GLY A 107 14.55 -4.24 25.31
CA GLY A 107 13.10 -4.40 25.28
C GLY A 107 12.35 -3.38 24.41
N LEU A 108 13.05 -2.65 23.53
CA LEU A 108 12.41 -1.70 22.61
C LEU A 108 11.62 -2.43 21.52
N ASN A 109 10.51 -1.83 21.12
CA ASN A 109 9.68 -2.34 20.03
C ASN A 109 10.33 -2.09 18.66
N ALA A 110 10.00 -2.93 17.68
CA ALA A 110 10.55 -2.80 16.32
C ALA A 110 10.24 -1.43 15.66
N GLU A 111 9.16 -0.77 16.07
CA GLU A 111 8.77 0.57 15.61
C GLU A 111 9.70 1.66 16.16
N GLU A 112 9.99 1.59 17.45
CA GLU A 112 10.92 2.50 18.13
C GLU A 112 12.34 2.33 17.59
N ILE A 113 12.79 1.09 17.42
CA ILE A 113 14.11 0.77 16.84
C ILE A 113 14.22 1.30 15.41
N ALA A 114 13.15 1.18 14.62
CA ALA A 114 13.08 1.69 13.27
C ALA A 114 13.17 3.24 13.25
N GLY A 115 12.50 3.91 14.21
CA GLY A 115 12.61 5.35 14.42
C GLY A 115 14.03 5.80 14.77
N VAL A 116 14.73 5.09 15.66
CA VAL A 116 16.12 5.40 16.06
C VAL A 116 17.10 5.28 14.89
N ILE A 117 16.91 4.29 14.02
CA ILE A 117 17.80 4.03 12.87
C ILE A 117 17.40 4.86 11.65
N GLY A 118 16.17 5.39 11.62
CA GLY A 118 15.63 6.15 10.48
C GLY A 118 15.26 5.25 9.29
N VAL A 119 14.77 4.03 9.55
CA VAL A 119 14.34 3.08 8.51
C VAL A 119 12.89 2.68 8.71
N GLY A 120 12.23 2.22 7.65
CA GLY A 120 10.89 1.65 7.79
C GLY A 120 10.90 0.32 8.56
N VAL A 121 9.85 0.06 9.33
CA VAL A 121 9.70 -1.16 10.16
C VAL A 121 9.80 -2.44 9.31
N PHE A 122 9.17 -2.45 8.14
CA PHE A 122 9.26 -3.57 7.19
C PHE A 122 10.68 -3.80 6.69
N THR A 123 11.43 -2.72 6.44
CA THR A 123 12.83 -2.78 6.04
C THR A 123 13.69 -3.35 7.16
N LEU A 124 13.50 -2.89 8.40
CA LEU A 124 14.21 -3.39 9.57
C LEU A 124 13.98 -4.90 9.77
N ARG A 125 12.72 -5.35 9.75
CA ARG A 125 12.36 -6.77 9.91
C ARG A 125 12.90 -7.64 8.77
N LYS A 126 13.00 -7.10 7.56
CA LYS A 126 13.54 -7.83 6.40
C LYS A 126 15.06 -8.05 6.49
N TYR A 127 15.83 -7.02 6.88
CA TYR A 127 17.30 -7.08 6.83
C TYR A 127 17.96 -7.42 8.17
N CYS A 128 17.28 -7.17 9.29
CA CYS A 128 17.79 -7.38 10.66
C CYS A 128 16.99 -8.45 11.42
N LYS A 129 16.43 -9.45 10.73
CA LYS A 129 15.64 -10.52 11.36
C LYS A 129 16.43 -11.30 12.42
N GLU A 130 17.67 -11.65 12.09
CA GLU A 130 18.56 -12.41 12.99
C GLU A 130 18.91 -11.59 14.24
N GLU A 131 19.23 -10.31 14.08
CA GLU A 131 19.57 -9.42 15.19
C GLU A 131 18.37 -9.15 16.10
N LEU A 132 17.15 -9.11 15.56
CA LEU A 132 15.94 -8.96 16.37
C LEU A 132 15.56 -10.24 17.13
N ALA A 133 15.84 -11.41 16.55
CA ALA A 133 15.53 -12.69 17.18
C ALA A 133 16.60 -13.11 18.19
N ALA A 134 17.88 -13.08 17.80
CA ALA A 134 19.00 -13.54 18.62
C ALA A 134 19.69 -12.41 19.40
N GLY A 135 19.36 -11.14 19.11
CA GLY A 135 20.06 -9.99 19.71
C GLY A 135 19.92 -9.94 21.23
N CYS A 136 18.74 -10.29 21.76
CA CYS A 136 18.52 -10.36 23.21
C CYS A 136 19.47 -11.36 23.86
N ASP A 137 19.52 -12.59 23.35
CA ASP A 137 20.36 -13.67 23.89
C ASP A 137 21.85 -13.35 23.78
N ILE A 138 22.29 -12.81 22.63
CA ILE A 138 23.69 -12.45 22.39
C ILE A 138 24.14 -11.35 23.36
N ILE A 139 23.31 -10.33 23.58
CA ILE A 139 23.66 -9.24 24.50
C ILE A 139 23.60 -9.71 25.95
N ASN A 140 22.60 -10.50 26.32
CA ASN A 140 22.50 -11.09 27.65
C ASN A 140 23.70 -11.98 27.96
N ALA A 141 24.17 -12.78 27.00
CA ALA A 141 25.40 -13.57 27.13
C ALA A 141 26.64 -12.69 27.34
N ARG A 142 26.74 -11.56 26.63
CA ARG A 142 27.85 -10.59 26.81
C ARG A 142 27.81 -9.92 28.19
N VAL A 143 26.63 -9.58 28.69
CA VAL A 143 26.45 -9.04 30.05
C VAL A 143 26.83 -10.09 31.08
N ALA A 144 26.37 -11.34 30.90
CA ALA A 144 26.73 -12.45 31.76
C ALA A 144 28.24 -12.70 31.80
N ARG A 145 28.94 -12.59 30.66
CA ARG A 145 30.41 -12.67 30.61
C ARG A 145 31.07 -11.56 31.45
N LYS A 146 30.63 -10.31 31.30
CA LYS A 146 31.16 -9.21 32.11
C LYS A 146 30.92 -9.39 33.60
N LEU A 147 29.75 -9.92 33.97
CA LEU A 147 29.43 -10.25 35.35
C LEU A 147 30.38 -11.33 35.89
N TYR A 148 30.60 -12.41 35.13
CA TYR A 148 31.55 -13.46 35.47
C TYR A 148 32.98 -12.92 35.67
N ASP A 149 33.45 -12.07 34.76
CA ASP A 149 34.77 -11.45 34.87
C ASP A 149 34.90 -10.58 36.13
N ARG A 150 33.81 -9.93 36.57
CA ARG A 150 33.78 -9.19 37.85
C ARG A 150 33.77 -10.10 39.07
N CYS A 151 33.05 -11.22 39.02
CA CYS A 151 33.09 -12.23 40.08
C CYS A 151 34.51 -12.77 40.28
N MET A 152 35.23 -13.08 39.18
CA MET A 152 36.61 -13.57 39.24
C MET A 152 37.61 -12.52 39.76
N LYS A 153 37.28 -11.23 39.64
CA LYS A 153 38.06 -10.13 40.23
C LYS A 153 37.75 -9.89 41.72
N GLY A 154 36.77 -10.59 42.30
CA GLY A 154 36.40 -10.46 43.70
C GLY A 154 35.39 -9.34 44.01
N ASP A 155 34.60 -8.87 43.04
CA ASP A 155 33.51 -7.93 43.30
C ASP A 155 32.38 -8.63 44.09
N THR A 156 32.23 -8.27 45.38
CA THR A 156 31.25 -8.86 46.30
C THR A 156 29.82 -8.74 45.79
N ILE A 157 29.45 -7.63 45.15
CA ILE A 157 28.08 -7.41 44.67
C ILE A 157 27.78 -8.36 43.51
N ALA A 158 28.72 -8.51 42.58
CA ALA A 158 28.61 -9.42 41.46
C ALA A 158 28.48 -10.89 41.94
N LEU A 159 29.28 -11.26 42.95
CA LEU A 159 29.22 -12.58 43.58
C LEU A 159 27.85 -12.84 44.24
N ILE A 160 27.36 -11.92 45.06
CA ILE A 160 26.03 -12.02 45.70
C ILE A 160 24.93 -12.16 44.65
N TYR A 161 24.98 -11.36 43.59
CA TYR A 161 24.00 -11.46 42.51
C TYR A 161 24.05 -12.82 41.81
N TRP A 162 25.25 -13.33 41.50
CA TRP A 162 25.42 -14.63 40.85
C TRP A 162 24.95 -15.80 41.71
N THR A 163 25.29 -15.83 43.00
CA THR A 163 24.85 -16.91 43.91
C THR A 163 23.34 -16.90 44.07
N LYS A 164 22.72 -15.72 44.18
CA LYS A 164 21.25 -15.61 44.26
C LYS A 164 20.57 -16.06 42.96
N ALA A 165 21.07 -15.62 41.81
CA ALA A 165 20.44 -15.90 40.51
C ALA A 165 20.68 -17.33 39.98
N ARG A 166 21.85 -17.94 40.23
CA ARG A 166 22.25 -19.24 39.65
C ARG A 166 22.41 -20.38 40.64
N MET A 167 22.82 -20.11 41.88
CA MET A 167 22.99 -21.17 42.90
C MET A 167 21.71 -21.44 43.70
N GLY A 168 20.61 -20.74 43.38
CA GLY A 168 19.33 -20.91 44.05
C GLY A 168 19.32 -20.34 45.47
N TRP A 169 20.26 -19.46 45.81
CA TRP A 169 20.27 -18.79 47.11
C TRP A 169 19.17 -17.75 47.14
N ARG A 170 18.16 -17.96 47.98
CA ARG A 170 17.02 -17.07 48.12
C ARG A 170 17.02 -16.51 49.52
N ASP A 171 16.78 -15.20 49.66
CA ASP A 171 16.39 -14.69 50.98
C ASP A 171 14.99 -15.23 51.26
N ARG A 172 14.89 -16.09 52.27
CA ARG A 172 13.60 -16.61 52.72
C ARG A 172 12.91 -15.48 53.48
N GLN A 173 11.94 -14.83 52.85
CA GLN A 173 11.00 -13.96 53.54
C GLN A 173 9.70 -14.73 53.79
N THR A 174 9.41 -15.02 55.06
CA THR A 174 8.10 -15.49 55.49
C THR A 174 7.23 -14.26 55.70
N VAL A 175 6.35 -13.96 54.75
CA VAL A 175 5.41 -12.84 54.86
C VAL A 175 4.06 -13.39 55.26
N GLU A 176 3.71 -13.21 56.53
CA GLU A 176 2.39 -13.56 57.06
C GLU A 176 1.41 -12.44 56.75
N HIS A 177 0.41 -12.74 55.92
CA HIS A 177 -0.64 -11.78 55.57
C HIS A 177 -1.76 -11.88 56.60
N VAL A 178 -1.73 -11.00 57.59
CA VAL A 178 -2.80 -10.87 58.59
C VAL A 178 -3.64 -9.63 58.32
N GLY A 179 -4.93 -9.73 58.61
CA GLY A 179 -5.85 -8.60 58.62
C GLY A 179 -5.58 -7.66 59.79
N ARG A 180 -6.41 -6.63 59.91
CA ARG A 180 -6.33 -5.66 61.00
C ARG A 180 -6.34 -6.40 62.35
N ASP A 181 -5.39 -6.05 63.22
CA ASP A 181 -5.22 -6.62 64.55
C ASP A 181 -4.97 -8.16 64.57
N GLY A 182 -4.36 -8.71 63.52
CA GLY A 182 -4.10 -10.15 63.44
C GLY A 182 -5.32 -10.98 63.03
N GLY A 183 -6.43 -10.32 62.69
CA GLY A 183 -7.67 -10.96 62.23
C GLY A 183 -7.58 -11.49 60.79
N PRO A 184 -8.65 -12.11 60.28
CA PRO A 184 -8.73 -12.52 58.88
C PRO A 184 -8.63 -11.31 57.93
N LEU A 185 -8.06 -11.52 56.75
CA LEU A 185 -8.04 -10.51 55.68
C LEU A 185 -9.48 -10.14 55.31
N GLN A 186 -9.83 -8.88 55.51
CA GLN A 186 -11.13 -8.34 55.13
C GLN A 186 -11.12 -8.10 53.61
N LEU A 187 -11.80 -8.97 52.87
CA LEU A 187 -12.02 -8.81 51.44
C LEU A 187 -13.39 -8.18 51.23
N GLU A 188 -13.44 -6.88 50.95
CA GLU A 188 -14.68 -6.25 50.52
C GLU A 188 -14.90 -6.53 49.04
N HIS A 189 -15.92 -7.33 48.74
CA HIS A 189 -16.40 -7.48 47.38
C HIS A 189 -17.19 -6.23 47.00
N VAL A 190 -16.48 -5.23 46.45
CA VAL A 190 -17.12 -4.05 45.86
C VAL A 190 -17.78 -4.49 44.56
N GLN A 191 -19.05 -4.91 44.65
CA GLN A 191 -19.94 -4.90 43.50
C GLN A 191 -20.16 -3.43 43.19
N ALA A 192 -19.38 -2.86 42.27
CA ALA A 192 -19.75 -1.60 41.66
C ALA A 192 -21.17 -1.80 41.13
N GLU A 193 -22.13 -1.09 41.73
CA GLU A 193 -23.57 -1.28 41.60
C GLU A 193 -23.90 -1.62 40.15
N ALA A 194 -24.16 -2.91 39.90
CA ALA A 194 -24.60 -3.38 38.60
C ALA A 194 -25.82 -2.55 38.14
N ASP A 195 -26.60 -2.03 39.09
CA ASP A 195 -27.78 -1.23 38.85
C ASP A 195 -27.49 0.11 38.16
N ALA A 196 -26.41 0.83 38.52
CA ALA A 196 -26.11 2.12 37.89
C ALA A 196 -25.60 1.97 36.45
N PHE A 197 -24.78 0.95 36.19
CA PHE A 197 -24.27 0.65 34.86
C PHE A 197 -25.37 0.06 33.97
N THR A 198 -26.16 -0.87 34.49
CA THR A 198 -27.27 -1.51 33.75
C THR A 198 -28.40 -0.53 33.50
N ALA A 199 -28.73 0.35 34.45
CA ALA A 199 -29.70 1.44 34.25
C ALA A 199 -29.22 2.44 33.18
N ARG A 200 -27.92 2.73 33.12
CA ARG A 200 -27.37 3.62 32.10
C ARG A 200 -27.45 3.00 30.71
N ILE A 201 -27.19 1.70 30.58
CA ILE A 201 -27.39 0.94 29.33
C ILE A 201 -28.87 0.94 28.92
N ASN A 202 -29.79 0.63 29.83
CA ASN A 202 -31.22 0.61 29.56
C ASN A 202 -31.74 2.00 29.14
N SER A 203 -31.32 3.07 29.83
CA SER A 203 -31.66 4.44 29.45
C SER A 203 -31.10 4.86 28.08
N MET A 204 -30.00 4.24 27.63
CA MET A 204 -29.41 4.50 26.33
C MET A 204 -30.16 3.75 25.23
N ALA A 205 -30.62 2.52 25.51
CA ALA A 205 -31.52 1.76 24.64
C ALA A 205 -32.88 2.47 24.46
N GLU A 206 -33.46 3.00 25.54
CA GLU A 206 -34.73 3.76 25.49
C GLU A 206 -34.59 5.07 24.70
N ARG A 207 -33.47 5.79 24.87
CA ARG A 207 -33.17 6.98 24.06
C ARG A 207 -33.02 6.65 22.58
N PHE A 208 -32.36 5.53 22.27
CA PHE A 208 -32.21 5.07 20.89
C PHE A 208 -33.56 4.70 20.27
N ALA A 209 -34.42 3.99 21.01
CA ALA A 209 -35.77 3.66 20.57
C ALA A 209 -36.61 4.92 20.33
N LYS A 210 -36.45 5.96 21.17
CA LYS A 210 -37.13 7.24 21.02
C LYS A 210 -36.64 8.07 19.82
N VAL A 211 -35.34 7.99 19.51
CA VAL A 211 -34.77 8.60 18.29
C VAL A 211 -35.30 7.88 17.05
N MET A 212 -35.41 6.54 17.09
CA MET A 212 -35.94 5.76 15.96
C MET A 212 -37.44 5.95 15.70
N THR A 213 -38.23 6.35 16.71
CA THR A 213 -39.65 6.67 16.53
C THR A 213 -39.90 8.14 16.16
N SER A 214 -38.97 9.06 16.43
CA SER A 214 -39.09 10.46 16.01
C SER A 214 -38.71 10.70 14.55
N ASP A 215 -37.98 9.78 13.92
CA ASP A 215 -37.60 9.87 12.50
C ASP A 215 -38.70 9.34 11.53
N ALA A 216 -39.89 8.98 12.04
CA ALA A 216 -40.98 8.43 11.24
C ALA A 216 -41.92 9.49 10.61
N ASP A 217 -41.73 10.79 10.84
CA ASP A 217 -42.63 11.85 10.33
C ASP A 217 -41.96 12.96 9.50
N GLU A 218 -40.70 12.81 9.07
CA GLU A 218 -40.16 13.66 7.99
C GLU A 218 -39.54 12.78 6.88
N THR A 219 -40.25 12.71 5.76
CA THR A 219 -39.74 12.15 4.51
C THR A 219 -38.49 12.91 4.06
N PRO A 220 -37.32 12.26 3.91
CA PRO A 220 -36.13 12.93 3.39
C PRO A 220 -36.34 13.26 1.91
N PRO A 221 -35.94 14.45 1.42
CA PRO A 221 -35.96 14.71 -0.01
C PRO A 221 -34.96 13.79 -0.71
N ALA A 222 -35.48 13.02 -1.67
CA ALA A 222 -34.69 12.17 -2.53
C ALA A 222 -33.56 12.99 -3.19
N ASN A 223 -32.30 12.56 -3.01
CA ASN A 223 -31.29 12.60 -4.07
C ASN A 223 -30.08 11.71 -3.73
N SER A 224 -29.78 10.87 -4.72
CA SER A 224 -28.63 10.00 -5.00
C SER A 224 -27.31 10.29 -4.28
N ASP A 225 -26.75 9.30 -3.59
CA ASP A 225 -25.61 8.52 -4.10
C ASP A 225 -25.16 7.42 -3.10
N SER A 226 -24.85 6.25 -3.63
CA SER A 226 -24.35 5.03 -2.98
C SER A 226 -22.82 4.93 -3.19
N PRO A 227 -22.03 4.08 -2.51
CA PRO A 227 -22.03 3.56 -1.15
C PRO A 227 -20.74 3.92 -0.36
N ALA A 228 -20.78 3.59 0.93
CA ALA A 228 -19.70 3.28 1.87
C ALA A 228 -18.26 3.14 1.36
N GLU A 229 -17.31 3.81 2.04
CA GLU A 229 -16.25 3.16 2.84
C GLU A 229 -15.36 4.23 3.52
N GLN A 230 -15.48 4.37 4.83
CA GLN A 230 -14.44 4.97 5.67
C GLN A 230 -14.14 4.00 6.82
N THR A 231 -12.92 3.49 6.84
CA THR A 231 -12.27 2.96 8.04
C THR A 231 -11.23 4.00 8.52
N PRO A 232 -10.59 3.82 9.68
CA PRO A 232 -10.98 4.44 10.94
C PRO A 232 -9.93 5.47 11.37
N GLU A 233 -10.36 6.67 11.74
CA GLU A 233 -9.46 7.76 12.14
C GLU A 233 -9.72 8.20 13.58
N ALA A 234 -8.66 8.11 14.39
CA ALA A 234 -8.35 8.95 15.55
C ALA A 234 -9.38 8.96 16.71
N ALA A 235 -9.11 8.42 17.89
CA ALA A 235 -7.86 8.58 18.64
C ALA A 235 -7.28 9.99 18.52
N GLU A 236 -8.03 11.01 18.94
CA GLU A 236 -7.42 12.26 19.35
C GLU A 236 -8.27 12.99 20.40
N ARG A 237 -7.57 13.53 21.41
CA ARG A 237 -7.99 14.50 22.44
C ARG A 237 -8.57 13.87 23.72
N ALA A 238 -7.84 13.55 24.79
CA ALA A 238 -6.48 13.87 25.24
C ALA A 238 -6.02 15.29 24.91
N ALA A 239 -6.84 16.29 25.27
CA ALA A 239 -6.40 17.68 25.38
C ALA A 239 -7.43 18.50 26.20
N LYS A 240 -7.48 18.26 27.51
CA LYS A 240 -7.56 19.35 28.50
C LYS A 240 -7.16 18.87 29.88
#